data_AF-A0A7C3LW39-F1
#
_entry.id   AF-A0A7C3LW39-F1
#
_cell.length_a   1.000
_cell.length_b   1.000
_cell.length_c   1.000
_cell.angle_alpha   90.00
_cell.angle_beta   90.00
_cell.angle_gamma   90.00
#
_symmetry.space_group_name_H-M   'P 1'
#
loop_
_entity.id
_entity.type
_entity.pdbx_description
1 polymer ?
#
loop_
_entity_poly.entity_id
_entity_poly.type
_entity_poly.pdbx_seq_one_letter_code
_entity_poly.pdbx_strand_id
1 'polypeptide(L)'
;MFRKFRLIVVCLLSVALLLALSVQIVVPQTETGARVALDDGQTITVTASEEEQKAALEMWASREAREAAKPLPWPEVSPEELKGVGEEPKGKPGLVPGGEPDPQADIVAQMEFPEEWQALVEELAASEVAAAPQGTAAIYTSFLTNYYAQMWKEFPYKAVGKLYFQDAAGGGHYCSASVISPGSSKNGYRDIIVTAGHCLYDTSTKKWHKNWVFYPAYNGTAPYGSFPYWRGRILTAYASTGARRYDVALISLQPNSSGKEVTYYTGYLGRSWNYGYNQLHFAIGYPSNLTNGTKYTYTCVAESFNGGTDVLGMGCDMTYGSSGGPWIMRFKPYQGGANNYVNSVVSGGTPGTYTFYGPRFSSNNIVPLCTDEGC
;
A
#
# COMPACT_ATOMS: atom_id res chain seq x y z
N MET A 1 -71.48 -80.74 31.45
CA MET A 1 -70.05 -81.01 31.78
C MET A 1 -69.20 -80.42 30.66
N PHE A 2 -68.84 -79.14 30.76
CA PHE A 2 -68.25 -78.36 29.66
C PHE A 2 -66.72 -78.53 29.65
N ARG A 3 -66.17 -79.05 28.55
CA ARG A 3 -64.72 -79.06 28.25
C ARG A 3 -64.40 -77.93 27.28
N LYS A 4 -63.55 -77.00 27.72
CA LYS A 4 -63.02 -75.87 26.95
C LYS A 4 -61.97 -76.37 25.95
N PHE A 5 -62.13 -76.02 24.68
CA PHE A 5 -61.04 -75.88 23.70
C PHE A 5 -60.83 -74.38 23.48
N ARG A 6 -59.59 -73.89 23.66
CA ARG A 6 -59.21 -72.54 23.22
C ARG A 6 -57.98 -72.65 22.33
N LEU A 7 -58.18 -72.16 21.12
CA LEU A 7 -57.21 -71.97 20.04
C LEU A 7 -56.12 -70.98 20.47
N ILE A 8 -54.90 -71.28 20.05
CA ILE A 8 -53.72 -70.41 20.13
C ILE A 8 -53.80 -69.40 18.98
N VAL A 9 -53.69 -68.10 19.29
CA VAL A 9 -53.40 -67.04 18.32
C VAL A 9 -52.23 -66.23 18.86
N VAL A 10 -51.15 -66.22 18.09
CA VAL A 10 -49.90 -65.47 18.27
C VAL A 10 -49.90 -64.32 17.26
N CYS A 11 -49.57 -63.11 17.71
CA CYS A 11 -49.04 -61.92 16.99
C CYS A 11 -49.63 -60.67 17.65
N LEU A 12 -48.96 -59.53 17.88
CA LEU A 12 -47.59 -59.06 17.70
C LEU A 12 -47.53 -57.78 18.58
N LEU A 13 -46.51 -57.64 19.43
CA LEU A 13 -46.26 -56.44 20.23
C LEU A 13 -45.59 -55.37 19.34
N SER A 14 -46.26 -54.24 19.15
CA SER A 14 -45.75 -53.06 18.45
C SER A 14 -44.94 -52.17 19.41
N VAL A 15 -43.61 -52.19 19.30
CA VAL A 15 -42.71 -51.21 19.91
C VAL A 15 -42.39 -50.15 18.86
N ALA A 16 -42.88 -48.94 19.06
CA ALA A 16 -42.54 -47.79 18.23
C ALA A 16 -41.16 -47.25 18.66
N LEU A 17 -40.16 -47.39 17.79
CA LEU A 17 -38.82 -46.84 17.96
C LEU A 17 -38.74 -45.49 17.24
N LEU A 18 -38.71 -44.39 18.01
CA LEU A 18 -38.47 -43.04 17.49
C LEU A 18 -36.96 -42.86 17.21
N LEU A 19 -36.58 -42.96 15.92
CA LEU A 19 -35.26 -42.58 15.42
C LEU A 19 -35.16 -41.04 15.37
N ALA A 20 -34.40 -40.46 16.30
CA ALA A 20 -33.91 -39.09 16.16
C ALA A 20 -32.74 -39.08 15.17
N LEU A 21 -32.96 -38.55 13.96
CA LEU A 21 -31.86 -38.24 13.04
C LEU A 21 -31.08 -37.04 13.60
N SER A 22 -29.90 -37.30 14.15
CA SER A 22 -28.87 -36.28 14.33
C SER A 22 -28.26 -35.97 12.96
N VAL A 23 -28.61 -34.82 12.40
CA VAL A 23 -27.90 -34.26 11.25
C VAL A 23 -26.52 -33.84 11.75
N GLN A 24 -25.52 -34.70 11.56
CA GLN A 24 -24.13 -34.29 11.66
C GLN A 24 -23.84 -33.38 10.46
N ILE A 25 -23.86 -32.07 10.70
CA ILE A 25 -23.30 -31.09 9.78
C ILE A 25 -21.79 -31.37 9.74
N VAL A 26 -21.35 -32.05 8.70
CA VAL A 26 -19.93 -32.14 8.36
C VAL A 26 -19.51 -30.75 7.91
N VAL A 27 -18.93 -29.99 8.84
CA VAL A 27 -18.22 -28.74 8.51
C VAL A 27 -16.97 -29.15 7.73
N PRO A 28 -16.77 -28.72 6.48
CA PRO A 28 -15.53 -28.98 5.77
C PRO A 28 -14.40 -28.28 6.53
N GLN A 29 -13.38 -29.02 6.94
CA GLN A 29 -12.12 -28.43 7.37
C GLN A 29 -11.50 -27.73 6.16
N THR A 30 -11.62 -26.41 6.12
CA THR A 30 -10.89 -25.58 5.17
C THR A 30 -9.41 -25.65 5.50
N GLU A 31 -8.62 -26.04 4.49
CA GLU A 31 -7.17 -25.90 4.51
C GLU A 31 -6.77 -24.47 4.90
N THR A 32 -5.69 -24.38 5.64
CA THR A 32 -5.07 -23.17 6.18
C THR A 32 -4.89 -22.07 5.12
N GLY A 33 -5.49 -20.90 5.35
CA GLY A 33 -4.91 -19.60 4.97
C GLY A 33 -5.27 -18.98 3.62
N ALA A 34 -6.43 -19.26 3.03
CA ALA A 34 -6.91 -18.51 1.87
C ALA A 34 -7.49 -17.15 2.31
N ARG A 35 -6.75 -16.08 2.05
CA ARG A 35 -7.19 -14.68 2.18
C ARG A 35 -8.49 -14.46 1.42
N VAL A 36 -9.57 -14.13 2.12
CA VAL A 36 -10.90 -13.95 1.51
C VAL A 36 -10.90 -12.65 0.70
N ALA A 37 -10.97 -12.78 -0.62
CA ALA A 37 -11.23 -11.66 -1.51
C ALA A 37 -12.73 -11.34 -1.50
N LEU A 38 -13.10 -10.13 -1.07
CA LEU A 38 -14.45 -9.61 -1.23
C LEU A 38 -14.49 -8.80 -2.53
N ASP A 39 -15.39 -9.13 -3.46
CA ASP A 39 -15.63 -8.41 -4.72
C ASP A 39 -16.91 -7.58 -4.57
N ASP A 40 -16.76 -6.25 -4.55
CA ASP A 40 -17.88 -5.28 -4.52
C ASP A 40 -18.21 -4.71 -5.91
N GLY A 41 -17.64 -5.30 -6.96
CA GLY A 41 -17.95 -5.01 -8.37
C GLY A 41 -17.11 -3.90 -8.99
N GLN A 42 -16.43 -3.06 -8.21
CA GLN A 42 -15.41 -2.11 -8.70
C GLN A 42 -14.03 -2.36 -8.12
N THR A 43 -13.96 -2.90 -6.91
CA THR A 43 -12.71 -3.19 -6.24
C THR A 43 -12.72 -4.60 -5.67
N ILE A 44 -11.51 -5.13 -5.46
CA ILE A 44 -11.31 -6.35 -4.68
C ILE A 44 -10.44 -6.04 -3.48
N THR A 45 -10.76 -6.72 -2.38
CA THR A 45 -10.18 -6.43 -1.07
C THR A 45 -9.57 -7.67 -0.45
N VAL A 46 -8.45 -7.52 0.26
CA VAL A 46 -7.91 -8.51 1.19
C VAL A 46 -7.85 -7.92 2.60
N THR A 47 -8.24 -8.70 3.61
CA THR A 47 -8.18 -8.31 5.03
C THR A 47 -7.23 -9.20 5.82
N ALA A 48 -6.63 -8.64 6.86
CA ALA A 48 -5.75 -9.34 7.79
C ALA A 48 -6.50 -9.73 9.07
N SER A 49 -6.34 -10.98 9.55
CA SER A 49 -6.64 -11.30 10.95
C SER A 49 -5.64 -10.64 11.90
N GLU A 50 -5.94 -10.61 13.20
CA GLU A 50 -4.99 -10.12 14.21
C GLU A 50 -3.70 -10.95 14.24
N GLU A 51 -3.80 -12.27 14.03
CA GLU A 51 -2.64 -13.15 13.93
C GLU A 51 -1.78 -12.83 12.70
N GLU A 52 -2.39 -12.56 11.55
CA GLU A 52 -1.66 -12.16 10.35
C GLU A 52 -0.97 -10.80 10.53
N GLN A 53 -1.61 -9.86 11.22
CA GLN A 53 -1.02 -8.55 11.54
C GLN A 53 0.21 -8.72 12.44
N LYS A 54 0.09 -9.53 13.48
CA LYS A 54 1.20 -9.84 14.39
C LYS A 54 2.35 -10.54 13.68
N ALA A 55 2.05 -11.54 12.84
CA ALA A 55 3.06 -12.25 12.06
C ALA A 55 3.79 -11.31 11.09
N ALA A 56 3.08 -10.36 10.47
CA ALA A 56 3.68 -9.35 9.62
C ALA A 56 4.65 -8.44 10.40
N LEU A 57 4.24 -7.98 11.59
CA LEU A 57 5.11 -7.18 12.46
C LEU A 57 6.35 -7.95 12.90
N GLU A 58 6.21 -9.19 13.38
CA GLU A 58 7.33 -10.02 13.82
C GLU A 58 8.33 -10.28 12.70
N MET A 59 7.85 -10.53 11.48
CA MET A 59 8.67 -10.75 10.31
C MET A 59 9.54 -9.55 9.93
N TRP A 60 8.99 -8.34 10.05
CA TRP A 60 9.67 -7.11 9.65
C TRP A 60 10.28 -6.33 10.81
N ALA A 61 10.20 -6.84 12.04
CA ALA A 61 10.67 -6.16 13.24
C ALA A 61 12.17 -5.84 13.17
N SER A 62 12.98 -6.81 12.70
CA SER A 62 14.42 -6.63 12.67
C SER A 62 14.89 -5.78 11.49
N ARG A 63 15.98 -5.05 11.68
CA ARG A 63 16.64 -4.29 10.60
C ARG A 63 17.17 -5.24 9.53
N GLU A 64 17.71 -6.38 9.94
CA GLU A 64 18.28 -7.40 9.06
C GLU A 64 17.23 -7.96 8.09
N ALA A 65 16.01 -8.24 8.58
CA ALA A 65 14.92 -8.71 7.73
C ALA A 65 14.53 -7.65 6.68
N ARG A 66 14.43 -6.39 7.11
CA ARG A 66 14.13 -5.25 6.23
C ARG A 66 15.24 -4.96 5.21
N GLU A 67 16.50 -5.18 5.57
CA GLU A 67 17.64 -5.01 4.66
C GLU A 67 17.78 -6.18 3.67
N ALA A 68 17.36 -7.39 4.07
CA ALA A 68 17.34 -8.56 3.20
C ALA A 68 16.22 -8.53 2.14
N ALA A 69 15.19 -7.71 2.33
CA ALA A 69 14.09 -7.55 1.37
C ALA A 69 14.59 -6.95 0.04
N LYS A 70 14.12 -7.52 -1.07
CA LYS A 70 14.47 -7.06 -2.42
C LYS A 70 13.48 -6.00 -2.91
N PRO A 71 13.87 -5.06 -3.78
CA PRO A 71 12.89 -4.20 -4.41
C PRO A 71 11.97 -5.06 -5.28
N LEU A 72 10.65 -4.83 -5.23
CA LEU A 72 9.74 -5.56 -6.10
C LEU A 72 10.07 -5.23 -7.58
N PRO A 73 10.30 -6.24 -8.45
CA PRO A 73 10.50 -6.00 -9.87
C PRO A 73 9.28 -5.30 -10.48
N TRP A 74 9.53 -4.45 -11.48
CA TRP A 74 8.42 -3.87 -12.23
C TRP A 74 7.68 -4.94 -13.02
N PRO A 75 6.35 -4.84 -13.13
CA PRO A 75 5.60 -5.71 -14.02
C PRO A 75 6.10 -5.53 -15.45
N GLU A 76 6.19 -6.63 -16.20
CA GLU A 76 6.40 -6.54 -17.64
C GLU A 76 5.20 -5.82 -18.27
N VAL A 77 5.46 -4.79 -19.08
CA VAL A 77 4.41 -4.01 -19.76
C VAL A 77 4.55 -4.24 -21.25
N SER A 78 3.47 -4.67 -21.89
CA SER A 78 3.41 -4.79 -23.35
C SER A 78 3.28 -3.40 -24.01
N PRO A 79 3.84 -3.19 -25.21
CA PRO A 79 3.66 -1.94 -25.97
C PRO A 79 2.18 -1.60 -26.25
N GLU A 80 1.31 -2.59 -26.35
CA GLU A 80 -0.13 -2.44 -26.54
C GLU A 80 -0.83 -1.85 -25.30
N GLU A 81 -0.39 -2.21 -24.08
CA GLU A 81 -0.90 -1.64 -22.83
C GLU A 81 -0.53 -0.15 -22.68
N LEU A 82 0.60 0.27 -23.24
CA LEU A 82 1.02 1.69 -23.27
C LEU A 82 0.17 2.53 -24.24
N LYS A 83 -0.44 1.93 -25.26
CA LYS A 83 -1.22 2.67 -26.27
C LYS A 83 -2.62 3.09 -25.81
N GLY A 84 -3.11 2.64 -24.65
CA GLY A 84 -4.34 3.13 -24.03
C GLY A 84 -5.58 3.05 -24.94
N VAL A 85 -6.16 1.87 -25.15
CA VAL A 85 -7.33 1.65 -26.03
C VAL A 85 -8.69 2.08 -25.44
N GLY A 86 -8.74 3.13 -24.61
CA GLY A 86 -9.98 3.58 -23.96
C GLY A 86 -10.27 5.07 -24.16
N GLU A 87 -11.53 5.47 -23.97
CA GLU A 87 -11.88 6.88 -23.86
C GLU A 87 -11.22 7.51 -22.62
N GLU A 88 -10.77 8.75 -22.78
CA GLU A 88 -10.33 9.62 -21.69
C GLU A 88 -11.48 9.80 -20.68
N PRO A 89 -11.26 9.58 -19.38
CA PRO A 89 -12.30 9.83 -18.40
C PRO A 89 -12.68 11.30 -18.40
N LYS A 90 -13.99 11.52 -18.46
CA LYS A 90 -14.59 12.85 -18.37
C LYS A 90 -14.86 13.13 -16.90
N GLY A 91 -14.32 14.23 -16.40
CA GLY A 91 -14.60 14.69 -15.05
C GLY A 91 -13.94 16.03 -14.78
N LYS A 92 -14.55 16.83 -13.89
CA LYS A 92 -13.92 18.07 -13.43
C LYS A 92 -12.73 17.71 -12.53
N PRO A 93 -11.61 18.46 -12.60
CA PRO A 93 -10.54 18.34 -11.63
C PRO A 93 -11.07 18.46 -10.20
N GLY A 94 -10.63 17.58 -9.32
CA GLY A 94 -11.02 17.53 -7.92
C GLY A 94 -9.82 17.45 -6.99
N LEU A 95 -9.98 17.97 -5.77
CA LEU A 95 -8.96 18.01 -4.72
C LEU A 95 -9.60 17.72 -3.37
N VAL A 96 -8.91 16.97 -2.54
CA VAL A 96 -9.15 16.88 -1.09
C VAL A 96 -7.85 17.29 -0.38
N PRO A 97 -7.87 18.30 0.52
CA PRO A 97 -6.66 18.76 1.21
C PRO A 97 -6.10 17.67 2.13
N GLY A 98 -4.79 17.75 2.36
CA GLY A 98 -4.11 16.95 3.38
C GLY A 98 -4.34 17.51 4.79
N GLY A 99 -3.61 16.97 5.75
CA GLY A 99 -3.64 17.41 7.14
C GLY A 99 -2.25 17.38 7.76
N GLU A 100 -2.04 18.29 8.70
CA GLU A 100 -0.81 18.37 9.48
C GLU A 100 -0.75 17.24 10.51
N PRO A 101 0.46 16.79 10.91
CA PRO A 101 0.63 15.92 12.07
C PRO A 101 0.24 16.65 13.37
N ASP A 102 0.14 15.90 14.46
CA ASP A 102 0.05 16.48 15.79
C ASP A 102 1.32 17.33 16.08
N PRO A 103 1.20 18.55 16.65
CA PRO A 103 2.36 19.39 16.95
C PRO A 103 3.38 18.75 17.90
N GLN A 104 2.98 17.74 18.68
CA GLN A 104 3.84 16.99 19.60
C GLN A 104 4.34 15.66 19.03
N ALA A 105 4.00 15.35 17.77
CA ALA A 105 4.33 14.08 17.10
C ALA A 105 5.80 13.66 17.29
N ASP A 106 6.73 14.55 17.00
CA ASP A 106 8.16 14.25 17.04
C ASP A 106 8.67 14.05 18.47
N ILE A 107 8.14 14.79 19.44
CA ILE A 107 8.49 14.62 20.86
C ILE A 107 8.00 13.25 21.35
N VAL A 108 6.76 12.92 21.03
CA VAL A 108 6.16 11.62 21.40
C VAL A 108 6.89 10.48 20.72
N ALA A 109 7.25 10.61 19.44
CA ALA A 109 8.02 9.60 18.71
C ALA A 109 9.40 9.36 19.33
N GLN A 110 10.09 10.40 19.80
CA GLN A 110 11.38 10.26 20.50
C GLN A 110 11.24 9.50 21.83
N MET A 111 10.11 9.67 22.52
CA MET A 111 9.85 8.97 23.78
C MET A 111 9.47 7.50 23.55
N GLU A 112 8.73 7.21 22.48
CA GLU A 112 8.24 5.87 22.16
C GLU A 112 9.26 5.01 21.41
N PHE A 113 10.10 5.63 20.58
CA PHE A 113 11.11 4.97 19.74
C PHE A 113 12.52 5.53 19.98
N PRO A 114 13.01 5.62 21.23
CA PRO A 114 14.26 6.32 21.55
C PRO A 114 15.48 5.72 20.82
N GLU A 115 15.55 4.40 20.66
CA GLU A 115 16.64 3.72 19.97
C GLU A 115 16.70 4.07 18.48
N GLU A 116 15.54 4.12 17.80
CA GLU A 116 15.43 4.47 16.39
C GLU A 116 15.86 5.94 16.16
N TRP A 117 15.43 6.85 17.03
CA TRP A 117 15.81 8.27 16.97
C TRP A 117 17.28 8.50 17.32
N GLN A 118 17.81 7.76 18.31
CA GLN A 118 19.22 7.84 18.67
C GLN A 118 20.10 7.34 17.53
N ALA A 119 19.80 6.16 16.97
CA ALA A 119 20.54 5.61 15.83
C ALA A 119 20.56 6.58 14.64
N LEU A 120 19.46 7.30 14.43
CA LEU A 120 19.37 8.31 13.38
C LEU A 120 20.27 9.53 13.65
N VAL A 121 20.31 10.02 14.89
CA VAL A 121 21.21 11.11 15.27
C VAL A 121 22.67 10.70 15.12
N GLU A 122 23.01 9.48 15.53
CA GLU A 122 24.37 8.92 15.40
C GLU A 122 24.77 8.75 13.93
N GLU A 123 23.88 8.24 13.08
CA GLU A 123 24.12 8.11 11.63
C GLU A 123 24.32 9.48 10.96
N LEU A 124 23.53 10.49 11.34
CA LEU A 124 23.69 11.87 10.86
C LEU A 124 25.00 12.51 11.35
N ALA A 125 25.44 12.20 12.57
CA ALA A 125 26.69 12.73 13.12
C ALA A 125 27.93 12.05 12.52
N ALA A 126 27.83 10.76 12.19
CA ALA A 126 28.89 9.97 11.56
C ALA A 126 28.97 10.18 10.04
N SER A 127 27.89 10.70 9.44
CA SER A 127 27.84 11.06 8.03
C SER A 127 28.78 12.23 7.74
N GLU A 128 29.86 11.97 7.01
CA GLU A 128 30.38 12.99 6.10
C GLU A 128 29.31 13.19 5.03
N VAL A 129 28.97 14.44 4.71
CA VAL A 129 28.05 14.74 3.61
C VAL A 129 28.76 14.37 2.31
N ALA A 130 28.72 13.09 1.95
CA ALA A 130 29.15 12.67 0.63
C ALA A 130 28.32 13.48 -0.36
N ALA A 131 28.98 14.11 -1.33
CA ALA A 131 28.31 14.79 -2.42
C ALA A 131 27.58 13.74 -3.28
N ALA A 132 26.38 13.32 -2.84
CA ALA A 132 25.49 12.58 -3.71
C ALA A 132 25.27 13.45 -4.94
N PRO A 133 25.42 12.92 -6.16
CA PRO A 133 25.17 13.69 -7.36
C PRO A 133 23.74 14.26 -7.28
N GLN A 134 23.63 15.59 -7.26
CA GLN A 134 22.37 16.31 -7.27
C GLN A 134 22.13 16.89 -8.66
N GLY A 135 20.88 16.87 -9.09
CA GLY A 135 20.49 17.31 -10.43
C GLY A 135 20.85 16.29 -11.51
N THR A 136 20.40 16.56 -12.73
CA THR A 136 20.70 15.71 -13.89
C THR A 136 20.94 16.57 -15.13
N ALA A 137 21.65 16.03 -16.12
CA ALA A 137 21.78 16.66 -17.43
C ALA A 137 20.58 16.38 -18.36
N ALA A 138 19.62 15.57 -17.91
CA ALA A 138 18.41 15.22 -18.64
C ALA A 138 17.26 16.20 -18.34
N ILE A 139 16.08 15.94 -18.93
CA ILE A 139 14.88 16.78 -18.80
C ILE A 139 14.15 16.65 -17.44
N TYR A 140 14.87 16.29 -16.39
CA TYR A 140 14.37 16.16 -15.02
C TYR A 140 15.47 16.49 -14.02
N THR A 141 15.07 16.82 -12.79
CA THR A 141 15.97 16.99 -11.65
C THR A 141 15.81 15.81 -10.71
N SER A 142 16.90 15.21 -10.24
CA SER A 142 16.89 14.11 -9.26
C SER A 142 17.82 14.45 -8.09
N PHE A 143 17.38 14.20 -6.87
CA PHE A 143 18.19 14.42 -5.68
C PHE A 143 17.79 13.52 -4.51
N LEU A 144 18.79 13.13 -3.73
CA LEU A 144 18.64 12.44 -2.47
C LEU A 144 17.88 13.33 -1.47
N THR A 145 16.88 12.77 -0.78
CA THR A 145 15.87 13.56 -0.06
C THR A 145 15.95 13.37 1.45
N ASN A 146 15.59 12.19 1.98
CA ASN A 146 15.51 11.99 3.44
C ASN A 146 16.86 11.66 4.12
N TYR A 147 17.99 11.85 3.41
CA TYR A 147 19.35 11.79 3.96
C TYR A 147 19.80 13.12 4.55
N TYR A 148 19.53 14.23 3.87
CA TYR A 148 20.01 15.55 4.28
C TYR A 148 19.19 16.05 5.48
N ALA A 149 19.92 16.56 6.48
CA ALA A 149 19.48 17.18 7.73
C ALA A 149 17.98 17.49 7.84
N GLN A 150 17.31 16.87 8.82
CA GLN A 150 15.94 17.14 9.28
C GLN A 150 14.79 17.03 8.26
N MET A 151 15.03 17.03 6.94
CA MET A 151 13.98 17.02 5.90
C MET A 151 13.04 15.81 6.02
N TRP A 152 13.52 14.68 6.53
CA TRP A 152 12.71 13.49 6.76
C TRP A 152 11.60 13.70 7.80
N LYS A 153 11.74 14.67 8.72
CA LYS A 153 10.71 15.07 9.70
C LYS A 153 9.70 16.04 9.11
N GLU A 154 10.06 16.64 8.00
CA GLU A 154 9.31 17.73 7.40
C GLU A 154 8.29 17.19 6.41
N PHE A 155 7.18 17.93 6.29
CA PHE A 155 6.18 17.63 5.29
C PHE A 155 6.69 18.05 3.89
N PRO A 156 6.40 17.33 2.80
CA PRO A 156 5.62 16.08 2.73
C PRO A 156 6.42 14.80 2.99
N TYR A 157 7.73 14.89 3.21
CA TYR A 157 8.62 13.72 3.26
C TYR A 157 8.27 12.74 4.38
N LYS A 158 7.85 13.23 5.55
CA LYS A 158 7.47 12.37 6.67
C LYS A 158 6.25 11.49 6.38
N ALA A 159 5.37 11.90 5.46
CA ALA A 159 4.21 11.15 5.02
C ALA A 159 4.53 10.09 3.95
N VAL A 160 5.76 10.08 3.41
CA VAL A 160 6.26 9.06 2.49
C VAL A 160 7.03 8.02 3.29
N GLY A 161 6.81 6.74 2.96
CA GLY A 161 7.43 5.65 3.69
C GLY A 161 7.66 4.42 2.85
N LYS A 162 8.32 3.47 3.49
CA LYS A 162 8.70 2.21 2.87
C LYS A 162 7.69 1.12 3.24
N LEU A 163 7.24 0.37 2.24
CA LEU A 163 6.23 -0.68 2.39
C LEU A 163 6.89 -2.04 2.20
N TYR A 164 7.04 -2.81 3.27
CA TYR A 164 7.60 -4.16 3.24
C TYR A 164 6.48 -5.20 3.16
N PHE A 165 6.70 -6.29 2.43
CA PHE A 165 5.75 -7.38 2.28
C PHE A 165 6.43 -8.64 1.74
N GLN A 166 5.72 -9.77 1.78
CA GLN A 166 6.13 -11.00 1.12
C GLN A 166 5.30 -11.25 -0.12
N ASP A 167 5.92 -11.74 -1.18
CA ASP A 167 5.16 -12.28 -2.30
C ASP A 167 4.42 -13.58 -1.92
N ALA A 168 3.60 -14.09 -2.82
CA ALA A 168 2.88 -15.33 -2.62
C ALA A 168 3.80 -16.56 -2.44
N ALA A 169 5.04 -16.51 -2.95
CA ALA A 169 6.04 -17.55 -2.80
C ALA A 169 6.84 -17.45 -1.48
N GLY A 170 6.65 -16.39 -0.70
CA GLY A 170 7.34 -16.14 0.57
C GLY A 170 8.63 -15.32 0.45
N GLY A 171 8.96 -14.83 -0.75
CA GLY A 171 10.07 -13.91 -0.96
C GLY A 171 9.79 -12.54 -0.34
N GLY A 172 10.76 -11.97 0.38
CA GLY A 172 10.64 -10.66 1.00
C GLY A 172 10.91 -9.53 0.01
N HIS A 173 9.98 -8.58 -0.09
CA HIS A 173 10.03 -7.45 -1.01
C HIS A 173 9.72 -6.11 -0.35
N TYR A 174 10.01 -5.03 -1.08
CA TYR A 174 9.55 -3.70 -0.71
C TYR A 174 9.10 -2.85 -1.91
N CYS A 175 8.20 -1.93 -1.59
CA CYS A 175 7.75 -0.81 -2.39
C CYS A 175 7.87 0.50 -1.57
N SER A 176 7.41 1.59 -2.16
CA SER A 176 7.16 2.87 -1.51
C SER A 176 5.64 3.10 -1.36
N ALA A 177 5.25 3.95 -0.42
CA ALA A 177 3.86 4.36 -0.24
C ALA A 177 3.79 5.73 0.45
N SER A 178 2.59 6.31 0.50
CA SER A 178 2.38 7.57 1.22
C SER A 178 1.02 7.65 1.90
N VAL A 179 0.96 8.32 3.05
CA VAL A 179 -0.25 8.56 3.83
C VAL A 179 -1.11 9.63 3.15
N ILE A 180 -2.39 9.35 2.91
CA ILE A 180 -3.28 10.21 2.11
C ILE A 180 -4.62 10.55 2.78
N SER A 181 -4.93 9.90 3.90
CA SER A 181 -6.16 10.16 4.63
C SER A 181 -6.08 9.62 6.04
N PRO A 182 -6.66 10.33 7.03
CA PRO A 182 -7.05 9.69 8.27
C PRO A 182 -8.21 8.74 8.00
N GLY A 183 -8.39 7.78 8.88
CA GLY A 183 -9.49 6.84 8.78
C GLY A 183 -10.88 7.47 8.95
N SER A 184 -11.89 6.76 8.45
CA SER A 184 -13.29 7.10 8.64
C SER A 184 -14.08 5.90 9.17
N SER A 185 -15.34 6.11 9.55
CA SER A 185 -16.20 5.01 10.03
C SER A 185 -16.32 3.86 9.02
N LYS A 186 -16.14 4.11 7.71
CA LYS A 186 -16.19 3.09 6.65
C LYS A 186 -15.07 2.05 6.75
N ASN A 187 -13.91 2.44 7.25
CA ASN A 187 -12.79 1.54 7.50
C ASN A 187 -12.46 1.43 8.98
N GLY A 188 -13.46 1.57 9.85
CA GLY A 188 -13.28 1.41 11.29
C GLY A 188 -12.32 2.43 11.91
N TYR A 189 -12.12 3.59 11.27
CA TYR A 189 -11.16 4.62 11.63
C TYR A 189 -9.71 4.13 11.50
N ARG A 190 -9.35 3.66 10.30
CA ARG A 190 -7.98 3.23 9.97
C ARG A 190 -7.35 4.19 8.98
N ASP A 191 -6.12 4.61 9.24
CA ASP A 191 -5.44 5.53 8.33
C ASP A 191 -5.11 4.86 7.00
N ILE A 192 -5.12 5.62 5.92
CA ILE A 192 -5.02 5.10 4.57
C ILE A 192 -3.72 5.58 3.91
N ILE A 193 -2.96 4.62 3.39
CA ILE A 193 -1.85 4.87 2.47
C ILE A 193 -2.25 4.54 1.03
N VAL A 194 -1.67 5.26 0.07
CA VAL A 194 -1.70 4.93 -1.35
C VAL A 194 -0.37 4.34 -1.78
N THR A 195 -0.45 3.34 -2.65
CA THR A 195 0.70 2.69 -3.31
C THR A 195 0.27 2.18 -4.70
N ALA A 196 1.12 1.43 -5.39
CA ALA A 196 0.78 0.82 -6.68
C ALA A 196 0.03 -0.51 -6.50
N GLY A 197 -0.81 -0.87 -7.47
CA GLY A 197 -1.53 -2.15 -7.54
C GLY A 197 -0.59 -3.35 -7.43
N HIS A 198 0.52 -3.34 -8.17
CA HIS A 198 1.47 -4.44 -8.19
C HIS A 198 2.20 -4.66 -6.85
N CYS A 199 2.22 -3.64 -5.98
CA CYS A 199 2.75 -3.77 -4.62
C CYS A 199 1.81 -4.57 -3.69
N LEU A 200 0.58 -4.84 -4.11
CA LEU A 200 -0.37 -5.69 -3.38
C LEU A 200 -0.72 -6.99 -4.13
N TYR A 201 -0.70 -6.98 -5.45
CA TYR A 201 -1.27 -8.08 -6.23
C TYR A 201 -0.46 -8.38 -7.47
N ASP A 202 -0.11 -9.66 -7.63
CA ASP A 202 0.51 -10.18 -8.83
C ASP A 202 -0.57 -10.63 -9.82
N THR A 203 -0.69 -9.89 -10.92
CA THR A 203 -1.69 -10.15 -11.97
C THR A 203 -1.37 -11.38 -12.81
N SER A 204 -0.11 -11.81 -12.86
CA SER A 204 0.33 -12.99 -13.61
C SER A 204 -0.08 -14.28 -12.90
N THR A 205 0.13 -14.33 -11.58
CA THR A 205 -0.24 -15.49 -10.74
C THR A 205 -1.65 -15.38 -10.16
N LYS A 206 -2.28 -14.20 -10.29
CA LYS A 206 -3.58 -13.85 -9.69
C LYS A 206 -3.61 -14.04 -8.18
N LYS A 207 -2.55 -13.61 -7.51
CA LYS A 207 -2.38 -13.76 -6.06
C LYS A 207 -2.08 -12.44 -5.40
N TRP A 208 -2.68 -12.27 -4.23
CA TRP A 208 -2.25 -11.24 -3.29
C TRP A 208 -0.86 -11.56 -2.75
N HIS A 209 -0.05 -10.53 -2.59
CA HIS A 209 1.08 -10.56 -1.67
C HIS A 209 0.58 -10.68 -0.23
N LYS A 210 1.49 -10.68 0.75
CA LYS A 210 1.15 -10.85 2.17
C LYS A 210 2.07 -10.12 3.12
N ASN A 211 1.64 -10.02 4.37
CA ASN A 211 2.44 -9.48 5.47
C ASN A 211 2.92 -8.04 5.25
N TRP A 212 2.03 -7.13 4.84
CA TRP A 212 2.40 -5.73 4.61
C TRP A 212 2.61 -4.97 5.92
N VAL A 213 3.73 -4.25 6.00
CA VAL A 213 4.03 -3.30 7.09
C VAL A 213 4.62 -2.02 6.49
N PHE A 214 4.03 -0.89 6.88
CA PHE A 214 4.45 0.45 6.45
C PHE A 214 5.34 1.11 7.50
N TYR A 215 6.43 1.71 7.02
CA TYR A 215 7.42 2.45 7.81
C TYR A 215 7.51 3.88 7.28
N PRO A 216 6.77 4.84 7.85
CA PRO A 216 6.85 6.24 7.45
C PRO A 216 8.24 6.82 7.75
N ALA A 217 8.70 7.71 6.86
CA ALA A 217 9.99 8.39 6.96
C ALA A 217 11.20 7.47 7.17
N TYR A 218 11.11 6.20 6.75
CA TYR A 218 12.18 5.22 6.90
C TYR A 218 13.48 5.74 6.29
N ASN A 219 14.60 5.64 7.00
CA ASN A 219 15.92 6.08 6.51
C ASN A 219 17.02 5.07 6.85
N GLY A 220 16.64 3.80 7.04
CA GLY A 220 17.46 2.79 7.72
C GLY A 220 17.00 2.55 9.16
N THR A 221 16.39 3.57 9.78
CA THR A 221 15.65 3.50 11.05
C THR A 221 14.15 3.69 10.81
N ALA A 222 13.33 3.36 11.82
CA ALA A 222 11.88 3.52 11.84
C ALA A 222 11.44 4.58 12.87
N PRO A 223 11.69 5.88 12.61
CA PRO A 223 11.53 6.92 13.63
C PRO A 223 10.09 7.08 14.14
N TYR A 224 9.07 6.70 13.37
CA TYR A 224 7.67 6.75 13.82
C TYR A 224 7.07 5.35 14.04
N GLY A 225 7.93 4.34 14.17
CA GLY A 225 7.52 2.96 14.34
C GLY A 225 7.03 2.31 13.05
N SER A 226 6.21 1.26 13.22
CA SER A 226 5.73 0.42 12.14
C SER A 226 4.22 0.21 12.23
N PHE A 227 3.58 0.13 11.07
CA PHE A 227 2.12 0.09 10.96
C PHE A 227 1.72 -1.10 10.08
N PRO A 228 1.13 -2.16 10.66
CA PRO A 228 0.73 -3.32 9.87
C PRO A 228 -0.56 -3.01 9.11
N TYR A 229 -0.72 -3.63 7.95
CA TYR A 229 -1.97 -3.53 7.21
C TYR A 229 -3.13 -4.17 7.97
N TRP A 230 -4.32 -3.57 7.84
CA TRP A 230 -5.58 -4.24 8.16
C TRP A 230 -6.29 -4.71 6.90
N ARG A 231 -6.27 -3.87 5.86
CA ARG A 231 -6.99 -4.11 4.63
C ARG A 231 -6.23 -3.55 3.44
N GLY A 232 -6.08 -4.34 2.38
CA GLY A 232 -5.57 -3.89 1.09
C GLY A 232 -6.68 -3.91 0.05
N ARG A 233 -6.72 -2.90 -0.83
CA ARG A 233 -7.73 -2.76 -1.87
C ARG A 233 -7.11 -2.37 -3.20
N ILE A 234 -7.52 -3.05 -4.27
CA ILE A 234 -7.17 -2.73 -5.65
C ILE A 234 -8.43 -2.67 -6.52
N LEU A 235 -8.32 -2.08 -7.71
CA LEU A 235 -9.39 -2.09 -8.70
C LEU A 235 -9.55 -3.50 -9.28
N THR A 236 -10.79 -3.97 -9.49
CA THR A 236 -11.07 -5.22 -10.21
C THR A 236 -10.51 -5.16 -11.64
N ALA A 237 -10.52 -3.96 -12.24
CA ALA A 237 -9.89 -3.70 -13.54
C ALA A 237 -8.36 -3.93 -13.51
N TYR A 238 -7.68 -3.60 -12.41
CA TYR A 238 -6.26 -3.90 -12.26
C TYR A 238 -6.01 -5.41 -12.14
N ALA A 239 -6.76 -6.10 -11.27
CA ALA A 239 -6.62 -7.53 -11.07
C ALA A 239 -6.85 -8.36 -12.35
N SER A 240 -7.70 -7.86 -13.26
CA SER A 240 -8.05 -8.52 -14.51
C SER A 240 -7.12 -8.18 -15.67
N THR A 241 -6.57 -6.96 -15.73
CA THR A 241 -5.80 -6.48 -16.90
C THR A 241 -4.33 -6.24 -16.64
N GLY A 242 -3.93 -5.92 -15.40
CA GLY A 242 -2.58 -5.40 -15.11
C GLY A 242 -2.29 -4.02 -15.72
N ALA A 243 -3.26 -3.37 -16.36
CA ALA A 243 -3.03 -2.14 -17.09
C ALA A 243 -2.59 -1.00 -16.15
N ARG A 244 -1.56 -0.28 -16.58
CA ARG A 244 -0.90 0.80 -15.81
C ARG A 244 -1.85 1.91 -15.35
N ARG A 245 -2.93 2.20 -16.09
CA ARG A 245 -3.97 3.17 -15.69
C ARG A 245 -4.75 2.78 -14.42
N TYR A 246 -4.72 1.50 -14.05
CA TYR A 246 -5.37 0.95 -12.86
C TYR A 246 -4.36 0.52 -11.79
N ASP A 247 -3.06 0.70 -12.00
CA ASP A 247 -2.00 0.28 -11.09
C ASP A 247 -1.87 1.21 -9.87
N VAL A 248 -2.95 1.30 -9.11
CA VAL A 248 -3.09 2.06 -7.86
C VAL A 248 -3.82 1.20 -6.84
N ALA A 249 -3.37 1.29 -5.59
CA ALA A 249 -3.90 0.52 -4.48
C ALA A 249 -3.99 1.38 -3.22
N LEU A 250 -4.91 1.00 -2.35
CA LEU A 250 -5.03 1.55 -1.00
C LEU A 250 -4.72 0.47 0.04
N ILE A 251 -4.09 0.87 1.14
CA ILE A 251 -3.97 0.05 2.34
C ILE A 251 -4.47 0.86 3.53
N SER A 252 -5.44 0.31 4.25
CA SER A 252 -5.81 0.77 5.60
C SER A 252 -4.87 0.13 6.62
N LEU A 253 -4.29 0.95 7.50
CA LEU A 253 -3.30 0.58 8.48
C LEU A 253 -3.90 0.48 9.89
N GLN A 254 -3.42 -0.48 10.67
CA GLN A 254 -3.64 -0.48 12.12
C GLN A 254 -2.75 0.58 12.79
N PRO A 255 -3.11 1.00 14.02
CA PRO A 255 -2.19 1.72 14.90
C PRO A 255 -0.89 0.94 15.11
N ASN A 256 0.18 1.66 15.46
CA ASN A 256 1.45 1.04 15.83
C ASN A 256 1.37 0.35 17.21
N SER A 257 2.50 -0.20 17.67
CA SER A 257 2.61 -0.87 18.98
C SER A 257 2.31 0.04 20.18
N SER A 258 2.41 1.37 20.03
CA SER A 258 2.04 2.37 21.04
C SER A 258 0.54 2.71 21.01
N GLY A 259 -0.23 2.13 20.09
CA GLY A 259 -1.65 2.39 19.91
C GLY A 259 -1.96 3.70 19.18
N LYS A 260 -0.98 4.32 18.51
CA LYS A 260 -1.15 5.57 17.77
C LYS A 260 -1.26 5.33 16.27
N GLU A 261 -2.11 6.12 15.61
CA GLU A 261 -2.30 6.06 14.17
C GLU A 261 -1.16 6.78 13.42
N VAL A 262 -0.93 6.44 12.14
CA VAL A 262 0.20 6.99 11.38
C VAL A 262 0.05 8.49 11.10
N THR A 263 -1.18 8.96 10.94
CA THR A 263 -1.49 10.38 10.71
C THR A 263 -1.20 11.24 11.93
N TYR A 264 -1.21 10.67 13.14
CA TYR A 264 -0.76 11.37 14.35
C TYR A 264 0.68 11.88 14.17
N TYR A 265 1.57 11.02 13.66
CA TYR A 265 2.98 11.37 13.51
C TYR A 265 3.28 12.16 12.23
N THR A 266 2.61 11.79 11.14
CA THR A 266 3.03 12.18 9.78
C THR A 266 2.13 13.22 9.13
N GLY A 267 0.92 13.42 9.65
CA GLY A 267 -0.14 14.05 8.89
C GLY A 267 -0.52 13.18 7.70
N TYR A 268 -1.00 13.79 6.62
CA TYR A 268 -1.31 13.08 5.39
C TYR A 268 -1.32 14.02 4.20
N LEU A 269 -0.92 13.51 3.03
CA LEU A 269 -0.91 14.24 1.77
C LEU A 269 -2.34 14.50 1.28
N GLY A 270 -2.51 15.62 0.59
CA GLY A 270 -3.73 15.86 -0.17
C GLY A 270 -3.85 14.89 -1.34
N ARG A 271 -5.04 14.78 -1.92
CA ARG A 271 -5.31 13.95 -3.10
C ARG A 271 -5.92 14.79 -4.21
N SER A 272 -5.57 14.48 -5.45
CA SER A 272 -6.15 15.11 -6.64
C SER A 272 -6.54 14.07 -7.68
N TRP A 273 -7.51 14.41 -8.52
CA TRP A 273 -7.90 13.59 -9.66
C TRP A 273 -8.42 14.45 -10.82
N ASN A 274 -8.46 13.86 -12.02
CA ASN A 274 -8.91 14.48 -13.27
C ASN A 274 -8.14 15.73 -13.71
N TYR A 275 -6.98 16.04 -13.12
CA TYR A 275 -6.09 17.11 -13.60
C TYR A 275 -5.53 16.79 -14.99
N GLY A 276 -5.07 17.80 -15.74
CA GLY A 276 -4.48 17.59 -17.07
C GLY A 276 -3.20 16.75 -17.03
N TYR A 277 -2.77 16.25 -18.19
CA TYR A 277 -1.55 15.43 -18.31
C TYR A 277 -0.25 16.20 -18.04
N ASN A 278 -0.24 17.50 -18.29
CA ASN A 278 0.94 18.35 -18.11
C ASN A 278 0.86 19.04 -16.76
N GLN A 279 1.62 18.56 -15.79
CA GLN A 279 1.72 19.12 -14.46
C GLN A 279 3.16 18.94 -13.96
N LEU A 280 3.67 19.90 -13.20
CA LEU A 280 4.93 19.74 -12.48
C LEU A 280 4.71 18.77 -11.32
N HIS A 281 5.44 17.66 -11.32
CA HIS A 281 5.36 16.64 -10.28
C HIS A 281 6.68 16.50 -9.53
N PHE A 282 6.56 16.18 -8.25
CA PHE A 282 7.65 15.73 -7.39
C PHE A 282 7.35 14.28 -7.02
N ALA A 283 8.05 13.32 -7.64
CA ALA A 283 7.91 11.92 -7.30
C ALA A 283 8.94 11.50 -6.27
N ILE A 284 8.47 10.91 -5.19
CA ILE A 284 9.30 10.54 -4.04
C ILE A 284 9.20 9.04 -3.83
N GLY A 285 10.32 8.35 -3.69
CA GLY A 285 10.32 6.90 -3.43
C GLY A 285 11.68 6.38 -2.99
N TYR A 286 11.76 5.07 -2.72
CA TYR A 286 12.95 4.35 -2.28
C TYR A 286 13.57 3.53 -3.43
N PRO A 287 14.32 4.15 -4.35
CA PRO A 287 14.91 3.44 -5.48
C PRO A 287 16.09 2.57 -5.07
N SER A 288 16.19 1.38 -5.67
CA SER A 288 17.28 0.45 -5.40
C SER A 288 18.60 0.80 -6.10
N ASN A 289 18.58 1.64 -7.16
CA ASN A 289 19.76 1.95 -7.96
C ASN A 289 20.55 3.19 -7.51
N LEU A 290 19.93 4.08 -6.74
CA LEU A 290 20.55 5.36 -6.34
C LEU A 290 20.97 5.38 -4.87
N THR A 291 20.42 4.48 -4.06
CA THR A 291 20.85 4.27 -2.68
C THR A 291 21.65 2.97 -2.64
N ASN A 292 22.77 2.93 -1.89
CA ASN A 292 23.54 1.72 -1.61
C ASN A 292 22.72 0.76 -0.72
N GLY A 293 21.59 0.29 -1.24
CA GLY A 293 20.57 -0.41 -0.46
C GLY A 293 19.66 0.56 0.29
N THR A 294 18.38 0.55 -0.11
CA THR A 294 17.19 0.46 0.75
C THR A 294 16.88 1.58 1.75
N LYS A 295 17.80 2.49 2.09
CA LYS A 295 17.63 3.38 3.23
C LYS A 295 16.90 4.66 2.87
N TYR A 296 17.32 5.37 1.84
CA TYR A 296 16.88 6.75 1.62
C TYR A 296 15.87 6.91 0.48
N THR A 297 15.10 7.99 0.55
CA THR A 297 14.26 8.45 -0.55
C THR A 297 15.05 9.32 -1.51
N TYR A 298 14.67 9.23 -2.79
CA TYR A 298 15.03 10.21 -3.81
C TYR A 298 13.77 10.94 -4.28
N THR A 299 13.97 12.16 -4.77
CA THR A 299 12.94 12.95 -5.42
C THR A 299 13.33 13.22 -6.87
N CYS A 300 12.45 12.83 -7.79
CA CYS A 300 12.49 13.27 -9.19
C CYS A 300 11.50 14.41 -9.41
N VAL A 301 11.93 15.45 -10.11
CA VAL A 301 11.12 16.63 -10.45
C VAL A 301 11.13 16.80 -11.97
N ALA A 302 9.94 16.72 -12.56
CA ALA A 302 9.74 16.89 -13.99
C ALA A 302 8.29 17.33 -14.28
N GLU A 303 8.10 17.98 -15.42
CA GLU A 303 6.76 18.11 -16.00
C GLU A 303 6.34 16.76 -16.58
N SER A 304 5.11 16.34 -16.28
CA SER A 304 4.53 15.13 -16.85
C SER A 304 4.00 15.35 -18.27
N PHE A 305 3.84 14.27 -19.02
CA PHE A 305 3.22 14.23 -20.33
C PHE A 305 2.21 13.09 -20.44
N ASN A 306 1.42 13.07 -21.53
CA ASN A 306 0.49 11.99 -21.81
C ASN A 306 1.24 10.71 -22.21
N GLY A 307 1.27 9.73 -21.30
CA GLY A 307 1.88 8.41 -21.49
C GLY A 307 0.89 7.34 -21.97
N GLY A 308 -0.33 7.73 -22.35
CA GLY A 308 -1.45 6.86 -22.68
C GLY A 308 -2.72 7.25 -21.90
N THR A 309 -3.85 6.66 -22.26
CA THR A 309 -5.14 6.90 -21.58
C THR A 309 -5.05 6.63 -20.08
N ASP A 310 -5.23 7.68 -19.27
CA ASP A 310 -5.03 7.69 -17.81
C ASP A 310 -3.63 7.27 -17.35
N VAL A 311 -2.60 7.55 -18.15
CA VAL A 311 -1.21 7.30 -17.78
C VAL A 311 -0.40 8.58 -17.91
N LEU A 312 0.28 8.94 -16.83
CA LEU A 312 1.28 10.00 -16.84
C LEU A 312 2.65 9.38 -17.11
N GLY A 313 3.45 10.06 -17.92
CA GLY A 313 4.89 9.82 -18.02
C GLY A 313 5.66 11.04 -17.54
N MET A 314 6.85 10.84 -16.96
CA MET A 314 7.80 11.94 -16.70
C MET A 314 9.24 11.42 -16.61
N GLY A 315 10.20 12.34 -16.69
CA GLY A 315 11.61 12.01 -16.56
C GLY A 315 12.00 11.64 -15.12
N CYS A 316 12.72 10.53 -14.94
CA CYS A 316 13.28 10.09 -13.65
C CYS A 316 14.30 8.94 -13.83
N ASP A 317 15.29 8.87 -12.93
CA ASP A 317 16.28 7.79 -12.83
C ASP A 317 15.98 6.73 -11.77
N MET A 318 14.90 6.88 -11.00
CA MET A 318 14.51 5.88 -10.00
C MET A 318 14.09 4.56 -10.66
N THR A 319 14.60 3.44 -10.15
CA THR A 319 14.22 2.09 -10.59
C THR A 319 13.39 1.34 -9.54
N TYR A 320 13.56 0.02 -9.42
CA TYR A 320 12.79 -0.86 -8.56
C TYR A 320 12.78 -0.36 -7.10
N GLY A 321 11.68 -0.64 -6.39
CA GLY A 321 11.47 -0.17 -5.01
C GLY A 321 10.84 1.22 -4.90
N SER A 322 11.01 2.08 -5.92
CA SER A 322 10.29 3.36 -6.00
C SER A 322 8.79 3.19 -6.27
N SER A 323 8.37 2.02 -6.76
CA SER A 323 6.98 1.64 -7.00
C SER A 323 6.05 2.03 -5.86
N GLY A 324 4.92 2.65 -6.18
CA GLY A 324 3.94 3.15 -5.22
C GLY A 324 4.28 4.49 -4.57
N GLY A 325 5.49 5.02 -4.80
CA GLY A 325 5.87 6.34 -4.33
C GLY A 325 4.98 7.44 -4.92
N PRO A 326 4.57 8.46 -4.15
CA PRO A 326 3.63 9.47 -4.63
C PRO A 326 4.26 10.40 -5.66
N TRP A 327 3.45 10.81 -6.64
CA TRP A 327 3.73 11.96 -7.50
C TRP A 327 2.92 13.14 -7.01
N ILE A 328 3.61 14.15 -6.50
CA ILE A 328 3.00 15.28 -5.78
C ILE A 328 2.94 16.51 -6.69
N MET A 329 1.75 17.09 -6.84
CA MET A 329 1.52 18.40 -7.44
C MET A 329 1.38 19.50 -6.37
N ARG A 330 1.53 20.76 -6.79
CA ARG A 330 1.47 21.93 -5.90
C ARG A 330 2.39 21.76 -4.69
N PHE A 331 3.60 21.31 -4.98
CA PHE A 331 4.59 20.97 -3.97
C PHE A 331 4.97 22.22 -3.16
N LYS A 332 4.85 22.10 -1.84
CA LYS A 332 5.27 23.11 -0.86
C LYS A 332 6.01 22.38 0.25
N PRO A 333 7.35 22.45 0.29
CA PRO A 333 8.08 21.83 1.37
C PRO A 333 7.72 22.54 2.69
N TYR A 334 7.77 21.79 3.79
CA TYR A 334 7.51 22.25 5.16
C TYR A 334 6.05 22.67 5.44
N GLN A 335 5.10 22.34 4.55
CA GLN A 335 3.69 22.74 4.68
C GLN A 335 2.74 21.59 4.37
N GLY A 336 1.91 21.18 5.32
CA GLY A 336 0.77 20.31 5.07
C GLY A 336 -0.49 21.09 4.65
N GLY A 337 -1.65 20.48 4.92
CA GLY A 337 -2.96 21.08 4.63
C GLY A 337 -3.30 21.16 3.14
N ALA A 338 -3.68 22.35 2.66
CA ALA A 338 -4.12 22.58 1.27
C ALA A 338 -2.96 22.70 0.25
N ASN A 339 -1.93 21.87 0.43
CA ASN A 339 -0.74 21.76 -0.42
C ASN A 339 -0.39 20.29 -0.65
N ASN A 340 0.58 20.01 -1.52
CA ASN A 340 1.15 18.67 -1.73
C ASN A 340 0.09 17.59 -2.01
N TYR A 341 -0.50 17.66 -3.21
CA TYR A 341 -1.55 16.73 -3.63
C TYR A 341 -0.97 15.57 -4.43
N VAL A 342 -1.17 14.34 -3.96
CA VAL A 342 -0.85 13.13 -4.72
C VAL A 342 -1.80 13.03 -5.92
N ASN A 343 -1.21 12.94 -7.11
CA ASN A 343 -1.93 12.89 -8.39
C ASN A 343 -1.63 11.63 -9.22
N SER A 344 -0.67 10.82 -8.76
CA SER A 344 -0.26 9.55 -9.34
C SER A 344 0.63 8.82 -8.33
N VAL A 345 0.90 7.54 -8.60
CA VAL A 345 1.94 6.75 -7.92
C VAL A 345 2.92 6.19 -8.95
N VAL A 346 4.15 5.87 -8.55
CA VAL A 346 5.10 5.20 -9.44
C VAL A 346 4.58 3.79 -9.78
N SER A 347 4.25 3.54 -11.04
CA SER A 347 3.93 2.20 -11.54
C SER A 347 5.17 1.50 -12.13
N GLY A 348 6.22 2.27 -12.43
CA GLY A 348 7.49 1.80 -12.98
C GLY A 348 7.84 2.49 -14.30
N GLY A 349 8.90 2.06 -14.97
CA GLY A 349 9.39 2.73 -16.18
C GLY A 349 9.66 1.79 -17.35
N THR A 350 10.26 2.34 -18.40
CA THR A 350 10.76 1.55 -19.53
C THR A 350 12.24 1.27 -19.31
N PRO A 351 12.66 -0.01 -19.17
CA PRO A 351 14.05 -0.36 -19.00
C PRO A 351 14.96 0.30 -20.05
N GLY A 352 16.09 0.86 -19.62
CA GLY A 352 17.03 1.55 -20.51
C GLY A 352 16.67 3.00 -20.86
N THR A 353 15.60 3.55 -20.29
CA THR A 353 15.22 4.97 -20.45
C THR A 353 15.16 5.67 -19.09
N TYR A 354 15.29 7.00 -19.07
CA TYR A 354 15.07 7.83 -17.88
C TYR A 354 13.63 8.32 -17.79
N THR A 355 12.68 7.45 -18.10
CA THR A 355 11.25 7.76 -18.07
C THR A 355 10.54 6.69 -17.26
N PHE A 356 9.74 7.15 -16.31
CA PHE A 356 8.82 6.29 -15.62
C PHE A 356 7.40 6.85 -15.65
N TYR A 357 6.45 5.99 -15.31
CA TYR A 357 5.04 6.21 -15.52
C TYR A 357 4.24 5.89 -14.27
N GLY A 358 3.04 6.43 -14.21
CA GLY A 358 2.07 6.14 -13.18
C GLY A 358 0.64 6.34 -13.69
N PRO A 359 -0.35 5.72 -13.04
CA PRO A 359 -1.74 6.03 -13.33
C PRO A 359 -2.03 7.49 -13.04
N ARG A 360 -2.54 8.22 -14.04
CA ARG A 360 -3.17 9.51 -13.80
C ARG A 360 -4.38 9.28 -12.89
N PHE A 361 -4.40 9.91 -11.73
CA PHE A 361 -5.56 9.82 -10.85
C PHE A 361 -6.79 10.43 -11.51
N SER A 362 -7.86 9.66 -11.58
CA SER A 362 -9.09 9.98 -12.30
C SER A 362 -10.32 9.43 -11.57
N SER A 363 -11.49 9.82 -12.05
CA SER A 363 -12.78 9.26 -11.62
C SER A 363 -12.92 7.75 -11.88
N ASN A 364 -12.01 7.13 -12.64
CA ASN A 364 -12.04 5.71 -12.95
C ASN A 364 -11.06 4.87 -12.12
N ASN A 365 -10.23 5.48 -11.25
CA ASN A 365 -9.26 4.74 -10.44
C ASN A 365 -9.23 5.16 -8.96
N ILE A 366 -8.60 6.27 -8.57
CA ILE A 366 -8.44 6.67 -7.17
C ILE A 366 -9.78 7.02 -6.52
N VAL A 367 -10.73 7.55 -7.28
CA VAL A 367 -12.04 7.96 -6.76
C VAL A 367 -12.88 6.76 -6.30
N PRO A 368 -13.09 5.70 -7.09
CA PRO A 368 -13.81 4.53 -6.62
C PRO A 368 -13.07 3.83 -5.47
N LEU A 369 -11.74 3.71 -5.54
CA LEU A 369 -10.94 3.18 -4.42
C LEU A 369 -11.20 3.95 -3.11
N CYS A 370 -11.16 5.28 -3.15
CA CYS A 370 -11.41 6.08 -1.95
C CYS A 370 -12.86 6.05 -1.50
N THR A 371 -13.80 6.01 -2.43
CA THR A 371 -15.23 5.92 -2.10
C THR A 371 -15.53 4.68 -1.26
N ASP A 372 -14.92 3.54 -1.62
CA ASP A 372 -15.16 2.27 -0.94
C ASP A 372 -14.30 2.12 0.33
N GLU A 373 -13.09 2.66 0.34
CA GLU A 373 -12.21 2.61 1.52
C GLU A 373 -12.56 3.67 2.57
N GLY A 374 -13.23 4.75 2.17
CA GLY A 374 -13.59 5.84 3.07
C GLY A 374 -12.49 6.88 3.25
N CYS A 375 -11.80 7.19 2.16
CA CYS A 375 -11.12 8.45 1.97
C CYS A 375 -12.00 9.41 1.12
#